data_AF-A0A2E8XPW4-F1
#
_entry.id   AF-A0A2E8XPW4-F1
#
_cell.length_a   1.000
_cell.length_b   1.000
_cell.length_c   1.000
_cell.angle_alpha   90.00
_cell.angle_beta   90.00
_cell.angle_gamma   90.00
#
_symmetry.space_group_name_H-M   'P 1'
#
loop_
_entity.id
_entity.type
_entity.pdbx_description
1 polymer ?
#
loop_
_entity_poly.entity_id
_entity_poly.type
_entity_poly.pdbx_seq_one_letter_code
_entity_poly.pdbx_strand_id
1 'polypeptide(L)'
;MANVTHDATDMAAQDIAINWRNLIWAILAVAVMIVAIVIEDDWFLNFVHVFSGLLWTGIDLFLGFIIGPILRRVDFPVRRAITMRLMPRMLFVMPTLAIITPTAGWFMAVGQGYLELAFPELWWLIAALVITTILSIQGILVLLPANILVYLEMRKPDPDGERIGRLMRRYVRVVAFQGTMQIAIIVIMSRFATGL
;
A
#
# COMPACT_ATOMS: atom_id res chain seq x y z
N MET A 1 -21.59 -43.16 -7.88
CA MET A 1 -21.97 -41.73 -7.85
C MET A 1 -21.74 -41.14 -6.44
N ALA A 2 -20.52 -41.26 -5.90
CA ALA A 2 -20.21 -40.79 -4.53
C ALA A 2 -18.74 -40.35 -4.40
N ASN A 3 -18.23 -39.55 -5.35
CA ASN A 3 -16.86 -39.03 -5.25
C ASN A 3 -16.63 -37.65 -5.89
N VAL A 4 -17.70 -36.88 -6.18
CA VAL A 4 -17.59 -35.54 -6.79
C VAL A 4 -17.91 -34.43 -5.78
N THR A 5 -18.59 -34.78 -4.67
CA THR A 5 -19.01 -33.79 -3.65
C THR A 5 -17.92 -33.49 -2.62
N HIS A 6 -16.90 -34.33 -2.47
CA HIS A 6 -15.77 -34.05 -1.56
C HIS A 6 -14.74 -33.09 -2.17
N ASP A 7 -14.56 -33.14 -3.49
CA ASP A 7 -13.57 -32.36 -4.24
C ASP A 7 -13.93 -30.87 -4.33
N ALA A 8 -15.23 -30.55 -4.48
CA ALA A 8 -15.70 -29.16 -4.54
C ALA A 8 -15.60 -28.44 -3.18
N THR A 9 -15.69 -29.18 -2.07
CA THR A 9 -15.51 -28.64 -0.71
C THR A 9 -14.04 -28.49 -0.31
N ASP A 10 -13.16 -29.38 -0.79
CA ASP A 10 -11.72 -29.29 -0.55
C ASP A 10 -11.05 -28.16 -1.38
N MET A 11 -11.50 -27.91 -2.61
CA MET A 11 -11.04 -26.78 -3.43
C MET A 11 -11.40 -25.41 -2.82
N ALA A 12 -12.50 -25.32 -2.08
CA ALA A 12 -12.94 -24.09 -1.41
C ALA A 12 -12.21 -23.82 -0.08
N ALA A 13 -11.61 -24.87 0.52
CA ALA A 13 -10.95 -24.81 1.81
C ALA A 13 -9.42 -24.62 1.74
N GLN A 14 -8.78 -24.91 0.60
CA GLN A 14 -7.32 -25.11 0.56
C GLN A 14 -6.41 -23.89 0.28
N ASP A 15 -6.89 -22.70 -0.05
CA ASP A 15 -5.96 -21.63 -0.53
C ASP A 15 -6.15 -20.25 0.14
N ILE A 16 -6.53 -20.25 1.42
CA ILE A 16 -6.63 -19.04 2.27
C ILE A 16 -5.60 -19.10 3.42
N ALA A 17 -4.47 -19.76 3.21
CA ALA A 17 -3.39 -19.76 4.18
C ALA A 17 -2.54 -18.50 3.97
N ILE A 18 -2.47 -17.64 5.00
CA ILE A 18 -1.45 -16.58 5.08
C ILE A 18 -0.10 -17.26 4.93
N ASN A 19 0.55 -17.10 3.78
CA ASN A 19 1.83 -17.72 3.53
C ASN A 19 2.90 -16.96 4.32
N TRP A 20 3.29 -17.48 5.49
CA TRP A 20 4.29 -16.88 6.36
C TRP A 20 5.64 -16.65 5.70
N ARG A 21 5.93 -17.32 4.57
CA ARG A 21 7.11 -17.01 3.75
C ARG A 21 7.13 -15.56 3.26
N ASN A 22 5.97 -14.91 3.08
CA ASN A 22 5.90 -13.50 2.72
C ASN A 22 6.47 -12.58 3.81
N LEU A 23 6.41 -13.01 5.08
CA LEU A 23 7.01 -12.27 6.20
C LEU A 23 8.54 -12.28 6.09
N ILE A 24 9.14 -13.38 5.63
CA ILE A 24 10.59 -13.46 5.42
C ILE A 24 11.04 -12.43 4.38
N TRP A 25 10.30 -12.28 3.28
CA TRP A 25 10.57 -11.26 2.26
C TRP A 25 10.41 -9.84 2.79
N ALA A 26 9.40 -9.59 3.62
CA ALA A 26 9.20 -8.31 4.28
C ALA A 26 10.38 -7.95 5.22
N ILE A 27 10.81 -8.91 6.05
CA ILE A 27 11.96 -8.75 6.94
C ILE A 27 13.23 -8.51 6.14
N LEU A 28 13.43 -9.25 5.05
CA LEU A 28 14.57 -9.07 4.16
C LEU A 28 14.59 -7.66 3.56
N ALA A 29 13.46 -7.17 3.08
CA ALA A 29 13.36 -5.82 2.53
C ALA A 29 13.69 -4.74 3.58
N VAL A 30 13.21 -4.91 4.82
CA VAL A 30 13.56 -4.02 5.94
C VAL A 30 15.05 -4.12 6.27
N ALA A 31 15.63 -5.32 6.27
CA ALA A 31 17.07 -5.51 6.49
C ALA A 31 17.91 -4.80 5.42
N VAL A 32 17.49 -4.86 4.14
CA VAL A 32 18.13 -4.11 3.05
C VAL A 32 18.12 -2.61 3.31
N MET A 33 16.98 -2.05 3.77
CA MET A 33 16.91 -0.65 4.16
C MET A 33 17.86 -0.33 5.32
N ILE A 34 17.91 -1.16 6.36
CA ILE A 34 18.82 -0.94 7.50
C ILE A 34 20.28 -0.94 7.04
N VAL A 35 20.66 -1.90 6.19
CA VAL A 35 22.00 -1.96 5.59
C VAL A 35 22.29 -0.71 4.79
N ALA A 36 21.33 -0.21 3.99
CA ALA A 36 21.50 1.03 3.24
C ALA A 36 21.74 2.25 4.13
N ILE A 37 21.03 2.34 5.25
CA ILE A 37 21.20 3.43 6.23
C ILE A 37 22.57 3.34 6.91
N VAL A 38 23.02 2.14 7.29
CA VAL A 38 24.29 1.94 8.01
C VAL A 38 25.52 2.13 7.11
N ILE A 39 25.41 1.80 5.83
CA ILE A 39 26.52 1.98 4.88
C ILE A 39 26.74 3.47 4.56
N GLU A 40 25.73 4.32 4.75
CA GLU A 40 25.79 5.76 4.47
C GLU A 40 26.20 6.07 3.01
N ASP A 41 25.87 5.16 2.08
CA ASP A 41 26.06 5.37 0.65
C ASP A 41 24.81 6.08 0.08
N ASP A 42 24.98 7.34 -0.33
CA ASP A 42 23.93 8.18 -0.88
C ASP A 42 23.23 7.56 -2.09
N TRP A 43 23.98 6.90 -2.97
CA TRP A 43 23.41 6.26 -4.14
C TRP A 43 22.54 5.07 -3.74
N PHE A 44 23.03 4.24 -2.83
CA PHE A 44 22.31 3.04 -2.40
C PHE A 44 21.07 3.39 -1.57
N LEU A 45 21.17 4.37 -0.67
CA LEU A 45 20.03 4.85 0.11
C LEU A 45 18.98 5.50 -0.79
N ASN A 46 19.40 6.32 -1.76
CA ASN A 46 18.50 6.89 -2.76
C ASN A 46 17.85 5.80 -3.63
N PHE A 47 18.60 4.79 -4.04
CA PHE A 47 18.06 3.65 -4.79
C PHE A 47 16.96 2.94 -3.99
N VAL A 48 17.22 2.60 -2.72
CA VAL A 48 16.23 1.96 -1.84
C VAL A 48 15.00 2.85 -1.66
N HIS A 49 15.19 4.15 -1.42
CA HIS A 49 14.10 5.12 -1.27
C HIS A 49 13.24 5.21 -2.54
N VAL A 50 13.84 5.50 -3.69
CA VAL A 50 13.12 5.71 -4.96
C VAL A 50 12.46 4.42 -5.43
N PHE A 51 13.15 3.28 -5.35
CA PHE A 51 12.60 2.01 -5.79
C PHE A 51 11.41 1.58 -4.92
N SER A 52 11.53 1.66 -3.60
CA SER A 52 10.43 1.34 -2.69
C SER A 52 9.26 2.31 -2.85
N GLY A 53 9.53 3.60 -3.04
CA GLY A 53 8.51 4.62 -3.30
C GLY A 53 7.78 4.41 -4.62
N LEU A 54 8.51 4.10 -5.69
CA LEU A 54 7.93 3.76 -7.00
C LEU A 54 7.00 2.55 -6.90
N LEU A 55 7.41 1.50 -6.18
CA LEU A 55 6.57 0.34 -5.95
C LEU A 55 5.35 0.69 -5.10
N TRP A 56 5.52 1.44 -4.02
CA TRP A 56 4.41 1.81 -3.14
C TRP A 56 3.35 2.63 -3.88
N THR A 57 3.78 3.74 -4.48
CA THR A 57 2.94 4.66 -5.21
C THR A 57 2.36 4.02 -6.47
N GLY A 58 3.17 3.25 -7.21
CA GLY A 58 2.75 2.56 -8.42
C GLY A 58 1.65 1.54 -8.15
N ILE A 59 1.81 0.74 -7.08
CA ILE A 59 0.79 -0.23 -6.67
C ILE A 59 -0.49 0.47 -6.23
N ASP A 60 -0.39 1.55 -5.44
CA ASP A 60 -1.56 2.32 -4.99
C ASP A 60 -2.36 2.89 -6.16
N LEU A 61 -1.68 3.54 -7.11
CA LEU A 61 -2.32 4.12 -8.29
C LEU A 61 -2.91 3.03 -9.19
N PHE A 62 -2.18 1.93 -9.41
CA PHE A 62 -2.65 0.81 -10.22
C PHE A 62 -3.89 0.14 -9.60
N LEU A 63 -3.85 -0.17 -8.31
CA LEU A 63 -4.98 -0.79 -7.64
C LEU A 63 -6.18 0.16 -7.53
N GLY A 64 -5.94 1.44 -7.26
CA GLY A 64 -6.99 2.44 -7.08
C GLY A 64 -7.69 2.82 -8.39
N PHE A 65 -6.92 3.15 -9.44
CA PHE A 65 -7.46 3.70 -10.69
C PHE A 65 -7.69 2.67 -11.77
N ILE A 66 -6.94 1.56 -11.82
CA ILE A 66 -7.11 0.54 -12.86
C ILE A 66 -7.93 -0.64 -12.34
N ILE A 67 -7.47 -1.30 -11.28
CA ILE A 67 -8.14 -2.49 -10.75
C ILE A 67 -9.48 -2.15 -10.09
N GLY A 68 -9.56 -1.03 -9.36
CA GLY A 68 -10.76 -0.57 -8.68
C GLY A 68 -11.99 -0.48 -9.61
N PRO A 69 -11.94 0.25 -10.74
CA PRO A 69 -13.03 0.30 -11.71
C PRO A 69 -13.36 -1.03 -12.38
N ILE A 70 -12.36 -1.89 -12.62
CA ILE A 70 -12.58 -3.24 -13.18
C ILE A 70 -13.39 -4.08 -12.18
N LEU A 71 -12.99 -4.12 -10.92
CA LEU A 71 -13.69 -4.86 -9.86
C LEU A 71 -15.13 -4.39 -9.61
N ARG A 72 -15.47 -3.15 -9.98
CA ARG A 72 -16.86 -2.66 -9.89
C ARG A 72 -17.77 -3.22 -10.98
N ARG A 73 -17.22 -3.65 -12.11
CA ARG A 73 -17.97 -4.16 -13.28
C ARG A 73 -18.07 -5.68 -13.33
N VAL A 74 -17.23 -6.40 -12.59
CA VAL A 74 -17.27 -7.87 -12.56
C VAL A 74 -18.29 -8.39 -11.54
N ASP A 75 -18.80 -9.59 -11.80
CA ASP A 75 -19.74 -10.27 -10.91
C ASP A 75 -19.14 -10.53 -9.53
N PHE A 76 -20.02 -10.61 -8.53
CA PHE A 76 -19.62 -10.80 -7.14
C PHE A 76 -18.69 -12.02 -6.89
N PRO A 77 -18.91 -13.20 -7.48
CA PRO A 77 -18.03 -14.36 -7.29
C PRO A 77 -16.59 -14.09 -7.80
N VAL A 78 -16.46 -13.43 -8.96
CA VAL A 78 -15.17 -13.09 -9.57
C VAL A 78 -14.44 -12.03 -8.74
N ARG A 79 -15.15 -10.97 -8.35
CA ARG A 79 -14.62 -9.92 -7.45
C ARG A 79 -14.10 -10.53 -6.15
N ARG A 80 -14.86 -11.44 -5.54
CA ARG A 80 -14.45 -12.13 -4.31
C ARG A 80 -13.17 -12.93 -4.51
N ALA A 81 -13.08 -13.73 -5.58
CA ALA A 81 -11.90 -14.54 -5.87
C ALA A 81 -10.63 -13.69 -6.07
N ILE A 82 -10.73 -12.57 -6.81
CA ILE A 82 -9.61 -11.65 -7.02
C ILE A 82 -9.16 -11.02 -5.71
N THR A 83 -10.09 -10.46 -4.93
CA THR A 83 -9.79 -9.81 -3.65
C THR A 83 -9.15 -10.79 -2.66
N MET A 84 -9.66 -12.02 -2.56
CA MET A 84 -9.13 -13.04 -1.66
C MET A 84 -7.71 -13.49 -2.03
N ARG A 85 -7.33 -13.44 -3.31
CA ARG A 85 -5.96 -13.76 -3.75
C ARG A 85 -5.00 -12.57 -3.63
N LEU A 86 -5.50 -11.36 -3.80
CA LEU A 86 -4.70 -10.14 -3.77
C LEU A 86 -4.43 -9.67 -2.34
N MET A 87 -5.47 -9.64 -1.48
CA MET A 87 -5.40 -9.05 -0.15
C MET A 87 -4.31 -9.63 0.76
N PRO A 88 -4.08 -10.97 0.82
CA PRO A 88 -3.02 -11.54 1.65
C PRO A 88 -1.61 -11.08 1.24
N ARG A 89 -1.37 -10.81 -0.05
CA ARG A 89 -0.08 -10.29 -0.53
C ARG A 89 0.10 -8.83 -0.14
N MET A 90 -0.97 -8.04 -0.32
CA MET A 90 -0.97 -6.61 0.01
C MET A 90 -0.78 -6.35 1.51
N LEU A 91 -1.23 -7.26 2.37
CA LEU A 91 -1.07 -7.15 3.83
C LEU A 91 0.40 -7.14 4.27
N PHE A 92 1.31 -7.76 3.50
CA PHE A 92 2.75 -7.71 3.77
C PHE A 92 3.44 -6.64 2.93
N VAL A 93 3.14 -6.58 1.63
CA VAL A 93 3.86 -5.69 0.70
C VAL A 93 3.62 -4.21 1.02
N MET A 94 2.36 -3.80 1.27
CA MET A 94 2.06 -2.38 1.45
C MET A 94 2.66 -1.81 2.73
N PRO A 95 2.49 -2.42 3.92
CA PRO A 95 3.10 -1.89 5.14
C PRO A 95 4.63 -1.87 5.06
N THR A 96 5.26 -2.88 4.46
CA THR A 96 6.71 -2.89 4.26
C THR A 96 7.17 -1.72 3.41
N LEU A 97 6.54 -1.46 2.26
CA LEU A 97 6.91 -0.34 1.40
C LEU A 97 6.59 1.02 2.05
N ALA A 98 5.49 1.12 2.79
CA ALA A 98 5.09 2.32 3.53
C ALA A 98 5.99 2.60 4.75
N ILE A 99 6.75 1.62 5.24
CA ILE A 99 7.80 1.83 6.25
C ILE A 99 9.12 2.20 5.57
N ILE A 100 9.51 1.45 4.54
CA ILE A 100 10.84 1.62 3.91
C ILE A 100 10.95 2.99 3.23
N THR A 101 9.95 3.36 2.42
CA THR A 101 10.02 4.59 1.61
C THR A 101 10.21 5.83 2.48
N PRO A 102 9.36 6.09 3.49
CA PRO A 102 9.49 7.31 4.29
C PRO A 102 10.73 7.29 5.18
N THR A 103 11.10 6.13 5.71
CA THR A 103 12.28 5.99 6.58
C THR A 103 13.55 6.26 5.79
N ALA A 104 13.73 5.64 4.62
CA ALA A 104 14.87 5.89 3.75
C ALA A 104 14.92 7.36 3.29
N GLY A 105 13.76 7.95 2.96
CA GLY A 105 13.66 9.36 2.57
C GLY A 105 14.04 10.33 3.69
N TRP A 106 13.69 10.01 4.94
CA TRP A 106 14.10 10.79 6.11
C TRP A 106 15.61 10.78 6.31
N PHE A 107 16.24 9.60 6.32
CA PHE A 107 17.69 9.49 6.47
C PHE A 107 18.44 10.17 5.31
N MET A 108 17.92 10.03 4.09
CA MET A 108 18.45 10.76 2.92
C MET A 108 18.35 12.27 3.10
N ALA A 109 17.21 12.78 3.60
CA ALA A 109 17.04 14.22 3.84
C ALA A 109 17.96 14.76 4.94
N VAL A 110 18.22 13.97 5.99
CA VAL A 110 19.19 14.33 7.04
C VAL A 110 20.61 14.33 6.47
N GLY A 111 21.01 13.29 5.73
CA GLY A 111 22.35 13.17 5.14
C GLY A 111 22.65 14.26 4.09
N GLN A 112 21.64 14.66 3.31
CA GLN A 112 21.76 15.70 2.29
C GLN A 112 21.59 17.13 2.83
N GLY A 113 21.39 17.30 4.15
CA GLY A 113 21.26 18.62 4.76
C GLY A 113 19.96 19.35 4.41
N TYR A 114 18.92 18.66 3.95
CA TYR A 114 17.64 19.30 3.59
C TYR A 114 16.92 19.96 4.77
N LEU A 115 17.29 19.60 6.01
CA LEU A 115 16.81 20.27 7.21
C LEU A 115 17.38 21.70 7.39
N GLU A 116 18.47 22.03 6.69
CA GLU A 116 19.15 23.33 6.76
C GLU A 116 18.73 24.27 5.62
N LEU A 117 17.85 23.81 4.72
CA LEU A 117 17.35 24.63 3.62
C LEU A 117 16.68 25.90 4.13
N ALA A 118 16.97 27.01 3.47
CA ALA A 118 16.26 28.26 3.71
C ALA A 118 14.81 28.16 3.22
N PHE A 119 13.97 29.08 3.69
CA PHE A 119 12.71 29.32 3.03
C PHE A 119 12.98 30.05 1.71
N PRO A 120 12.36 29.65 0.58
CA PRO A 120 11.16 28.81 0.45
C PRO A 120 11.38 27.30 0.24
N GLU A 121 12.60 26.82 0.04
CA GLU A 121 12.91 25.43 -0.35
C GLU A 121 12.49 24.42 0.72
N LEU A 122 12.62 24.80 2.00
CA LEU A 122 12.18 23.98 3.14
C LEU A 122 10.69 23.59 3.09
N TRP A 123 9.83 24.38 2.42
CA TRP A 123 8.41 24.03 2.27
C TRP A 123 8.19 22.73 1.50
N TRP A 124 9.07 22.37 0.57
CA TRP A 124 8.97 21.11 -0.19
C TRP A 124 9.20 19.91 0.71
N LEU A 125 10.16 20.00 1.63
CA LEU A 125 10.44 18.96 2.62
C LEU A 125 9.25 18.79 3.57
N ILE A 126 8.74 19.90 4.12
CA ILE A 126 7.58 19.89 5.01
C ILE A 126 6.36 19.29 4.29
N ALA A 127 6.10 19.70 3.05
CA ALA A 127 5.00 19.15 2.26
C ALA A 127 5.14 17.65 2.02
N ALA A 128 6.34 17.16 1.68
CA ALA A 128 6.61 15.73 1.51
C ALA A 128 6.32 14.94 2.79
N LEU A 129 6.80 15.42 3.94
CA LEU A 129 6.61 14.78 5.24
C LEU A 129 5.13 14.78 5.67
N VAL A 130 4.42 15.89 5.47
CA VAL A 130 2.99 16.00 5.77
C VAL A 130 2.17 15.05 4.91
N ILE A 131 2.38 15.05 3.59
CA ILE A 131 1.66 14.16 2.67
C ILE A 131 1.93 12.70 3.02
N THR A 132 3.19 12.34 3.21
CA THR A 132 3.59 10.97 3.55
C THR A 132 2.99 10.53 4.88
N THR A 133 2.98 11.40 5.89
CA THR A 133 2.34 11.13 7.20
C THR A 133 0.84 10.88 7.03
N ILE A 134 0.16 11.71 6.24
CA ILE A 134 -1.27 11.55 5.97
C ILE A 134 -1.54 10.22 5.23
N LEU A 135 -0.72 9.86 4.25
CA LEU A 135 -0.83 8.59 3.52
C LEU A 135 -0.63 7.39 4.44
N SER A 136 0.39 7.43 5.32
CA SER A 136 0.65 6.37 6.30
C SER A 136 -0.50 6.21 7.30
N ILE A 137 -1.05 7.32 7.80
CA ILE A 137 -2.23 7.34 8.67
C ILE A 137 -3.43 6.73 7.95
N GLN A 138 -3.71 7.10 6.70
CA GLN A 138 -4.82 6.53 5.92
C GLN A 138 -4.67 5.02 5.70
N GLY A 139 -3.44 4.58 5.36
CA GLY A 139 -3.10 3.17 5.18
C GLY A 139 -3.45 2.32 6.41
N ILE A 140 -3.09 2.80 7.59
CA ILE A 140 -3.29 2.07 8.85
C ILE A 140 -4.73 2.22 9.38
N LEU A 141 -5.24 3.46 9.48
CA LEU A 141 -6.49 3.76 10.20
C LEU A 141 -7.75 3.64 9.36
N VAL A 142 -7.64 3.62 8.02
CA VAL A 142 -8.82 3.59 7.13
C VAL A 142 -8.86 2.32 6.32
N LEU A 143 -7.76 1.93 5.68
CA LEU A 143 -7.73 0.79 4.76
C LEU A 143 -7.75 -0.57 5.47
N LEU A 144 -6.93 -0.77 6.51
CA LEU A 144 -6.94 -1.99 7.31
C LEU A 144 -8.31 -2.29 7.95
N PRO A 145 -8.95 -1.36 8.69
CA PRO A 145 -10.26 -1.64 9.28
C PRO A 145 -11.35 -1.81 8.22
N ALA A 146 -11.31 -1.08 7.10
CA ALA A 146 -12.28 -1.30 6.03
C ALA A 146 -12.17 -2.71 5.43
N ASN A 147 -10.94 -3.20 5.20
CA ASN A 147 -10.73 -4.56 4.70
C ASN A 147 -11.20 -5.63 5.68
N ILE A 148 -10.96 -5.44 6.98
CA ILE A 148 -11.43 -6.34 8.03
C ILE A 148 -12.96 -6.31 8.13
N LEU A 149 -13.58 -5.13 8.14
CA LEU A 149 -15.04 -4.98 8.24
C LEU A 149 -15.75 -5.60 7.03
N VAL A 150 -15.25 -5.39 5.82
CA VAL A 150 -15.79 -6.02 4.60
C VAL A 150 -15.62 -7.54 4.67
N TYR A 151 -14.46 -8.03 5.12
CA TYR A 151 -14.23 -9.46 5.29
C TYR A 151 -15.18 -10.10 6.30
N LEU A 152 -15.39 -9.46 7.45
CA LEU A 152 -16.33 -9.93 8.48
C LEU A 152 -17.77 -9.88 8.01
N GLU A 153 -18.18 -8.84 7.28
CA GLU A 153 -19.52 -8.72 6.72
C GLU A 153 -19.79 -9.81 5.67
N MET A 154 -18.80 -10.11 4.82
CA MET A 154 -18.90 -11.20 3.83
C MET A 154 -18.93 -12.61 4.44
N ARG A 155 -18.56 -12.77 5.72
CA ARG A 155 -18.66 -14.06 6.44
C ARG A 155 -20.02 -14.27 7.10
N LYS A 156 -20.91 -13.26 7.13
CA LYS A 156 -22.22 -13.39 7.75
C LYS A 156 -23.17 -14.22 6.87
N PRO A 157 -24.13 -14.95 7.46
CA PRO A 157 -25.13 -15.74 6.72
C PRO A 157 -26.02 -14.88 5.81
N ASP A 158 -26.28 -13.63 6.21
CA ASP A 158 -27.06 -12.65 5.44
C ASP A 158 -26.31 -11.29 5.38
N PRO A 159 -25.59 -11.00 4.29
CA PRO A 159 -24.80 -9.78 4.16
C PRO A 159 -25.67 -8.52 3.95
N ASP A 160 -25.49 -7.49 4.78
CA ASP A 160 -26.18 -6.20 4.63
C ASP A 160 -25.58 -5.40 3.45
N GLY A 161 -26.26 -5.46 2.30
CA GLY A 161 -25.86 -4.74 1.08
C GLY A 161 -25.82 -3.22 1.22
N GLU A 162 -26.59 -2.64 2.14
CA GLU A 162 -26.64 -1.19 2.34
C GLU A 162 -25.41 -0.70 3.11
N ARG A 163 -24.96 -1.46 4.12
CA ARG A 163 -23.67 -1.23 4.81
C ARG A 163 -22.48 -1.39 3.85
N ILE A 164 -22.47 -2.43 3.03
CA ILE A 164 -21.42 -2.66 2.02
C ILE A 164 -21.37 -1.49 1.04
N GLY A 165 -22.53 -1.02 0.57
CA GLY A 165 -22.62 0.13 -0.33
C GLY A 165 -22.09 1.43 0.28
N ARG A 166 -22.44 1.74 1.54
CA ARG A 166 -21.92 2.92 2.26
C ARG A 166 -20.40 2.85 2.44
N LEU A 167 -19.89 1.68 2.86
CA LEU A 167 -18.47 1.46 3.08
C LEU A 167 -17.68 1.55 1.78
N MET A 168 -18.21 0.97 0.69
CA MET A 168 -17.61 1.05 -0.65
C MET A 168 -17.53 2.50 -1.14
N ARG A 169 -18.60 3.31 -0.98
CA ARG A 169 -18.58 4.74 -1.37
C ARG A 169 -17.55 5.56 -0.58
N ARG A 170 -17.36 5.27 0.71
CA ARG A 170 -16.31 5.90 1.53
C ARG A 170 -14.92 5.47 1.06
N TYR A 171 -14.74 4.19 0.81
CA TYR A 171 -13.50 3.62 0.28
C TYR A 171 -13.11 4.27 -1.06
N VAL A 172 -14.04 4.42 -2.01
CA VAL A 172 -13.77 5.09 -3.29
C VAL A 172 -13.26 6.52 -3.10
N ARG A 173 -13.88 7.29 -2.20
CA ARG A 173 -13.46 8.67 -1.91
C ARG A 173 -12.07 8.73 -1.30
N VAL A 174 -11.77 7.83 -0.37
CA VAL A 174 -10.45 7.74 0.26
C VAL A 174 -9.40 7.37 -0.79
N VAL A 175 -9.66 6.38 -1.63
CA VAL A 175 -8.74 5.97 -2.71
C VAL A 175 -8.52 7.09 -3.73
N ALA A 176 -9.56 7.84 -4.10
CA ALA A 176 -9.41 8.98 -4.99
C ALA A 176 -8.52 10.07 -4.37
N PHE A 177 -8.73 10.38 -3.08
CA PHE A 177 -7.92 11.33 -2.34
C PHE A 177 -6.47 10.86 -2.17
N GLN A 178 -6.28 9.57 -1.86
CA GLN A 178 -4.97 8.92 -1.81
C GLN A 178 -4.27 9.06 -3.15
N GLY A 179 -4.97 8.83 -4.27
CA GLY A 179 -4.43 9.01 -5.62
C GLY A 179 -3.95 10.43 -5.90
N THR A 180 -4.71 11.45 -5.47
CA THR A 180 -4.26 12.85 -5.63
C THR A 180 -3.01 13.17 -4.81
N MET A 181 -2.92 12.64 -3.59
CA MET A 181 -1.74 12.79 -2.74
C MET A 181 -0.52 12.05 -3.32
N GLN A 182 -0.73 10.89 -3.91
CA GLN A 182 0.30 10.13 -4.60
C GLN A 182 0.84 10.87 -5.84
N ILE A 183 0.00 11.59 -6.59
CA ILE A 183 0.48 12.46 -7.68
C ILE A 183 1.27 13.66 -7.12
N ALA A 184 0.77 14.27 -6.04
CA ALA A 184 1.46 15.39 -5.41
C ALA A 184 2.86 15.00 -4.90
N ILE A 185 3.00 13.83 -4.26
CA ILE A 185 4.32 13.37 -3.79
C ILE A 185 5.28 13.08 -4.95
N ILE A 186 4.80 12.56 -6.09
CA ILE A 186 5.63 12.40 -7.30
C ILE A 186 6.18 13.74 -7.77
N VAL A 187 5.35 14.79 -7.80
CA VAL A 187 5.80 16.13 -8.18
C VAL A 187 6.86 16.65 -7.21
N ILE A 188 6.66 16.46 -5.89
CA ILE A 188 7.63 16.88 -4.87
C ILE A 188 8.93 16.07 -4.96
N MET A 189 8.89 14.77 -5.24
CA MET A 189 10.10 13.96 -5.40
C MET A 189 10.83 14.29 -6.70
N SER A 190 10.11 14.54 -7.79
CA SER A 190 10.69 15.03 -9.05
C SER A 190 11.35 16.39 -8.86
N ARG A 191 10.80 17.23 -7.97
CA ARG A 191 11.36 18.52 -7.59
C ARG A 191 12.75 18.30 -6.98
N PHE A 192 12.84 17.53 -5.90
CA PHE A 192 14.13 17.16 -5.26
C PHE A 192 15.13 16.51 -6.25
N ALA A 193 14.68 15.61 -7.11
CA ALA A 193 15.55 14.92 -8.07
C ALA A 193 16.14 15.84 -9.17
N THR A 194 15.51 16.97 -9.46
CA THR A 194 15.97 17.93 -10.49
C THR A 194 16.79 19.07 -9.92
N GLY A 195 17.18 19.01 -8.64
CA GLY A 195 18.06 19.97 -8.01
C GLY A 195 17.36 21.24 -7.56
N LEU A 196 16.17 21.09 -6.99
CA LEU A 196 15.40 22.19 -6.38
C LEU A 196 15.73 22.42 -4.92
#